data_AF-A0A1I7HQV9-F1
#
_entry.id   AF-A0A1I7HQV9-F1
#
_cell.length_a   1.000
_cell.length_b   1.000
_cell.length_c   1.000
_cell.angle_alpha   90.00
_cell.angle_beta   90.00
_cell.angle_gamma   90.00
#
_symmetry.space_group_name_H-M   'P 1'
#
loop_
_entity.id
_entity.type
_entity.pdbx_description
1 polymer ?
#
loop_
_entity_poly.entity_id
_entity_poly.type
_entity_poly.pdbx_seq_one_letter_code
_entity_poly.pdbx_strand_id
1 'polypeptide(L)'
;MTGVSSELPVIRPDGNRRRHQERLARERRRRRKRRRARLRRLRLLRTLLSLRFWTRTGMVFAGLAATAFWAKFALVYDIPDYAQQGVLTGVRAYVTVKPWWFGPPLFDLGAYGPPASEPDLWEANPWQRMIAQLGRYQDVVVHPEIVWVEKSP
;
A
#
# COMPACT_ATOMS: atom_id res chain seq x y z
N MET A 1 33.19 40.60 78.79
CA MET A 1 33.19 39.24 78.21
C MET A 1 32.36 39.27 76.93
N THR A 2 33.01 39.40 75.77
CA THR A 2 32.35 39.29 74.47
C THR A 2 33.11 38.23 73.67
N GLY A 3 32.42 37.13 73.39
CA GLY A 3 32.97 35.95 72.75
C GLY A 3 33.36 36.23 71.30
N VAL A 4 34.63 35.97 71.00
CA VAL A 4 35.18 35.98 69.64
C VAL A 4 34.55 34.80 68.89
N SER A 5 33.67 35.11 67.94
CA SER A 5 33.12 34.11 67.02
C SER A 5 34.22 33.66 66.06
N SER A 6 34.65 32.42 66.19
CA SER A 6 35.62 31.76 65.32
C SER A 6 34.93 31.32 64.02
N GLU A 7 34.90 32.22 63.02
CA GLU A 7 34.60 31.82 61.66
C GLU A 7 35.74 30.95 61.12
N LEU A 8 35.52 29.63 61.07
CA LEU A 8 36.44 28.71 60.41
C LEU A 8 36.50 29.06 58.91
N PRO A 9 37.70 29.26 58.33
CA PRO A 9 37.82 29.55 56.92
C PRO A 9 37.34 28.34 56.12
N VAL A 10 36.34 28.54 55.27
CA VAL A 10 35.91 27.57 54.27
C VAL A 10 37.07 27.33 53.31
N ILE A 11 37.90 26.33 53.60
CA ILE A 11 39.02 25.90 52.75
C ILE A 11 38.42 25.42 51.43
N ARG A 12 38.41 26.30 50.42
CA ARG A 12 38.12 25.92 49.04
C ARG A 12 39.32 25.09 48.54
N PRO A 13 39.13 23.82 48.17
CA PRO A 13 40.23 22.89 47.89
C PRO A 13 41.05 23.23 46.63
N ASP A 14 40.62 24.22 45.85
CA ASP A 14 41.32 24.67 44.65
C ASP A 14 41.77 26.12 44.88
N GLY A 15 42.99 26.31 45.39
CA GLY A 15 43.61 27.63 45.67
C GLY A 15 43.83 28.55 44.46
N ASN A 16 43.20 28.28 43.32
CA ASN A 16 43.35 29.06 42.09
C ASN A 16 42.02 29.17 41.34
N ARG A 17 41.42 30.37 41.34
CA ARG A 17 40.12 30.68 40.67
C ARG A 17 40.07 30.18 39.22
N ARG A 18 41.19 30.28 38.49
CA ARG A 18 41.35 29.80 37.11
C ARG A 18 41.20 28.28 36.98
N ARG A 19 41.82 27.50 37.88
CA ARG A 19 41.74 26.02 37.85
C ARG A 19 40.33 25.51 38.15
N HIS A 20 39.62 26.18 39.07
CA HIS A 20 38.23 25.86 39.38
C HIS A 20 37.30 26.14 38.19
N GLN A 21 37.47 27.28 37.51
CA GLN A 21 36.72 27.61 36.29
C GLN A 21 36.99 26.61 35.15
N GLU A 22 38.24 26.18 34.96
CA GLU A 22 38.57 25.13 33.98
C GLU A 22 37.93 23.80 34.30
N ARG A 23 37.92 23.37 35.58
CA ARG A 23 37.24 22.15 36.02
C ARG A 23 35.74 22.20 35.73
N LEU A 24 35.08 23.31 36.08
CA LEU A 24 33.67 23.54 35.77
C LEU A 24 33.39 23.57 34.26
N ALA A 25 34.28 24.17 33.46
CA ALA A 25 34.17 24.18 32.00
C ALA A 25 34.31 22.78 31.40
N ARG A 26 35.25 21.96 31.91
CA ARG A 26 35.42 20.55 31.51
C ARG A 26 34.21 19.71 31.89
N GLU A 27 33.66 19.89 33.08
CA GLU A 27 32.42 19.22 33.51
C GLU A 27 31.21 19.63 32.68
N ARG A 28 31.03 20.93 32.41
CA ARG A 28 29.98 21.43 31.51
C ARG A 28 30.12 20.85 30.11
N ARG A 29 31.35 20.74 29.57
CA ARG A 29 31.62 20.07 28.27
C ARG A 29 31.27 18.57 28.31
N ARG A 30 31.64 17.85 29.37
CA ARG A 30 31.28 16.42 29.56
C ARG A 30 29.77 16.22 29.67
N ARG A 31 29.07 17.06 30.45
CA ARG A 31 27.60 17.06 30.58
C ARG A 31 26.92 17.38 29.24
N ARG A 32 27.42 18.36 28.48
CA ARG A 32 26.92 18.71 27.12
C ARG A 32 27.13 17.56 26.13
N LYS A 33 28.29 16.89 26.12
CA LYS A 33 28.54 15.70 25.27
C LYS A 33 27.57 14.56 25.60
N ARG A 34 27.35 14.26 26.89
CA ARG A 34 26.39 13.23 27.33
C ARG A 34 24.94 13.58 26.93
N ARG A 35 24.51 14.83 27.08
CA ARG A 35 23.19 15.30 26.63
C ARG A 35 23.01 15.18 25.11
N ARG A 36 24.03 15.58 24.32
CA ARG A 36 23.99 15.46 22.86
C ARG A 36 23.89 14.00 22.40
N ALA A 37 24.59 13.07 23.05
CA ALA A 37 24.48 11.64 22.76
C ALA A 37 23.08 11.08 23.05
N ARG A 38 22.47 11.46 24.18
CA ARG A 38 21.08 11.08 24.52
C ARG A 38 20.08 11.62 23.50
N LEU A 39 20.22 12.89 23.11
CA LEU A 39 19.36 13.51 22.09
C LEU A 39 19.52 12.84 20.72
N ARG A 40 20.73 12.43 20.32
CA ARG A 40 20.95 11.67 19.08
C ARG A 40 20.26 10.30 19.12
N ARG A 41 20.36 9.57 20.24
CA ARG A 41 19.67 8.29 20.43
C ARG A 41 18.16 8.44 20.38
N LEU A 42 17.60 9.46 21.04
CA LEU A 42 16.17 9.74 21.00
C LEU A 42 15.70 10.12 19.59
N ARG A 43 16.47 10.93 18.86
CA ARG A 43 16.15 11.24 17.45
C ARG A 43 16.17 9.99 16.58
N LEU A 44 17.20 9.15 16.70
CA LEU A 44 17.30 7.88 15.96
C LEU A 44 16.14 6.93 16.28
N LEU A 45 15.79 6.77 17.55
CA LEU A 45 14.64 5.95 17.95
C LEU A 45 13.33 6.52 17.41
N ARG A 46 13.16 7.85 17.43
CA ARG A 46 11.96 8.50 16.89
C ARG A 46 11.86 8.34 15.38
N THR A 47 12.98 8.42 14.65
CA THR A 47 13.02 8.18 13.20
C THR A 47 12.79 6.70 12.86
N LEU A 48 13.30 5.77 13.66
CA LEU A 48 13.05 4.34 13.46
C LEU A 48 11.59 3.97 13.73
N LEU A 49 10.99 4.52 14.80
CA LEU A 49 9.58 4.35 15.11
C LEU A 49 8.68 4.97 14.04
N SER A 50 9.02 6.18 13.56
CA SER A 50 8.27 6.80 12.47
C SER A 50 8.42 6.01 11.18
N LEU A 51 9.63 5.52 10.86
CA LEU A 51 9.85 4.71 9.67
C LEU A 51 9.03 3.41 9.73
N ARG A 52 9.02 2.73 10.88
CA ARG A 52 8.22 1.51 11.08
C ARG A 52 6.71 1.77 10.99
N PHE A 53 6.26 2.96 11.42
CA PHE A 53 4.88 3.38 11.21
C PHE A 53 4.59 3.59 9.72
N TRP A 54 5.42 4.36 9.02
CA TRP A 54 5.25 4.64 7.59
C TRP A 54 5.34 3.39 6.72
N THR A 55 6.23 2.45 7.03
CA THR A 55 6.30 1.18 6.29
C THR A 55 5.05 0.33 6.50
N ARG A 56 4.53 0.25 7.73
CA ARG A 56 3.27 -0.46 8.01
C ARG A 56 2.09 0.19 7.31
N THR A 57 1.97 1.52 7.40
CA THR A 57 0.92 2.28 6.72
C THR A 57 1.02 2.11 5.21
N GLY A 58 2.23 2.16 4.65
CA GLY A 58 2.48 1.93 3.23
C GLY A 58 2.09 0.51 2.80
N MET A 59 2.42 -0.51 3.59
CA MET A 59 2.01 -1.89 3.32
C MET A 59 0.49 -2.07 3.38
N VAL A 60 -0.19 -1.50 4.38
CA VAL A 60 -1.65 -1.55 4.48
C VAL A 60 -2.28 -0.84 3.29
N PHE A 61 -1.79 0.34 2.94
CA PHE A 61 -2.29 1.09 1.79
C PHE A 61 -2.08 0.33 0.48
N ALA A 62 -0.89 -0.25 0.27
CA ALA A 62 -0.60 -1.07 -0.89
C ALA A 62 -1.51 -2.30 -0.96
N GLY A 63 -1.76 -2.97 0.17
CA GLY A 63 -2.70 -4.10 0.25
C GLY A 63 -4.14 -3.69 -0.07
N LEU A 64 -4.60 -2.54 0.43
CA LEU A 64 -5.90 -1.98 0.10
C LEU A 64 -6.00 -1.59 -1.38
N ALA A 65 -4.97 -0.97 -1.94
CA ALA A 65 -4.92 -0.62 -3.35
C ALA A 65 -4.91 -1.86 -4.24
N ALA A 66 -4.14 -2.88 -3.89
CA ALA A 66 -4.13 -4.16 -4.60
C ALA A 66 -5.50 -4.85 -4.53
N THR A 67 -6.13 -4.85 -3.36
CA THR A 67 -7.49 -5.41 -3.19
C THR A 67 -8.52 -4.64 -4.00
N ALA A 68 -8.48 -3.31 -3.98
CA ALA A 68 -9.38 -2.46 -4.75
C ALA A 68 -9.19 -2.66 -6.25
N PHE A 69 -7.94 -2.77 -6.72
CA PHE A 69 -7.63 -3.12 -8.10
C PHE A 69 -8.21 -4.49 -8.47
N TRP A 70 -7.96 -5.51 -7.66
CA TRP A 70 -8.44 -6.87 -7.96
C TRP A 70 -9.96 -7.00 -7.90
N ALA A 71 -10.60 -6.25 -7.01
CA ALA A 71 -12.05 -6.16 -6.86
C ALA A 71 -12.72 -5.52 -8.09
N LYS A 72 -12.08 -4.51 -8.67
CA LYS A 72 -12.70 -3.66 -9.70
C LYS A 72 -12.35 -4.05 -11.13
N PHE A 73 -11.20 -4.67 -11.38
CA PHE A 73 -10.77 -5.05 -12.72
C PHE A 73 -11.10 -6.52 -13.02
N ALA A 74 -11.42 -6.82 -14.28
CA ALA A 74 -11.57 -8.18 -14.80
C ALA A 74 -10.70 -8.35 -16.04
N LEU A 75 -10.07 -9.52 -16.16
CA LEU A 75 -9.55 -10.01 -17.43
C LEU A 75 -10.60 -10.93 -18.05
N VAL A 76 -10.96 -10.64 -19.28
CA VAL A 76 -11.91 -11.41 -20.09
C VAL A 76 -11.12 -12.01 -21.24
N TYR A 77 -11.28 -13.31 -21.48
CA TYR A 77 -10.55 -14.03 -22.51
C TYR A 77 -11.41 -15.11 -23.15
N ASP A 78 -10.89 -15.69 -24.23
CA ASP A 78 -11.56 -16.71 -25.06
C ASP A 78 -12.93 -16.24 -25.57
N ILE A 79 -12.94 -15.10 -26.26
CA ILE A 79 -14.16 -14.45 -26.74
C ILE A 79 -14.68 -15.19 -27.99
N PRO A 80 -15.86 -15.83 -27.91
CA PRO A 80 -16.41 -16.55 -29.05
C PRO A 80 -16.84 -15.59 -30.16
N ASP A 81 -16.81 -16.05 -31.40
CA ASP A 81 -17.04 -15.21 -32.59
C ASP A 81 -18.38 -14.48 -32.56
N TYR A 82 -19.44 -15.13 -32.06
CA TYR A 82 -20.76 -14.50 -31.95
C TYR A 82 -20.81 -13.35 -30.92
N ALA A 83 -19.83 -13.24 -30.02
CA ALA A 83 -19.70 -12.17 -29.03
C ALA A 83 -18.74 -11.05 -29.50
N GLN A 84 -18.02 -11.23 -30.61
CA GLN A 84 -17.09 -10.25 -31.18
C GLN A 84 -17.80 -9.16 -31.99
N GLN A 85 -18.74 -8.47 -31.35
CA GLN A 85 -19.56 -7.42 -31.97
C GLN A 85 -19.11 -6.02 -31.53
N GLY A 86 -19.23 -5.04 -32.43
CA GLY A 86 -18.94 -3.63 -32.14
C GLY A 86 -17.49 -3.40 -31.71
N VAL A 87 -17.29 -2.99 -30.46
CA VAL A 87 -15.95 -2.65 -29.92
C VAL A 87 -15.10 -3.91 -29.66
N LEU A 88 -15.73 -5.09 -29.55
CA LEU A 88 -15.06 -6.37 -29.29
C LEU A 88 -14.66 -7.12 -30.57
N THR A 89 -14.87 -6.54 -31.75
CA THR A 89 -14.52 -7.20 -33.02
C THR A 89 -13.00 -7.38 -33.17
N GLY A 90 -12.56 -8.63 -33.39
CA GLY A 90 -11.14 -8.99 -33.52
C GLY A 90 -10.37 -8.96 -32.20
N VAL A 91 -11.06 -8.88 -31.06
CA VAL A 91 -10.46 -8.94 -29.72
C VAL A 91 -10.43 -10.39 -29.26
N ARG A 92 -9.27 -10.84 -28.77
CA ARG A 92 -9.08 -12.17 -28.17
C ARG A 92 -9.23 -12.15 -26.66
N ALA A 93 -8.71 -11.10 -26.03
CA ALA A 93 -8.80 -10.86 -24.60
C ALA A 93 -8.81 -9.35 -24.31
N TYR A 94 -9.43 -8.94 -23.21
CA TYR A 94 -9.40 -7.55 -22.76
C TYR A 94 -9.50 -7.45 -21.25
N VAL A 95 -9.02 -6.32 -20.73
CA VAL A 95 -9.21 -5.94 -19.34
C VAL A 95 -10.33 -4.89 -19.27
N THR A 96 -11.34 -5.14 -18.44
CA THR A 96 -12.45 -4.22 -18.20
C THR A 96 -12.52 -3.77 -16.76
N VAL A 97 -13.05 -2.57 -16.55
CA VAL A 97 -13.57 -2.14 -15.26
C VAL A 97 -14.96 -2.76 -15.07
N LYS A 98 -15.16 -3.47 -13.96
CA LYS A 98 -16.46 -4.06 -13.60
C LYS A 98 -17.34 -3.01 -12.94
N PRO A 99 -18.66 -2.95 -13.16
CA PRO A 99 -19.52 -2.06 -12.39
C PRO A 99 -19.66 -2.51 -10.92
N TRP A 100 -19.53 -3.82 -10.63
CA TRP A 100 -19.56 -4.39 -9.28
C TRP A 100 -18.17 -4.52 -8.63
N TRP A 101 -18.17 -4.68 -7.30
CA TRP A 101 -16.95 -4.82 -6.48
C TRP A 101 -16.48 -6.25 -6.26
N PHE A 102 -17.34 -7.25 -6.48
CA PHE A 102 -17.03 -8.65 -6.16
C PHE A 102 -17.52 -9.59 -7.26
N GLY A 103 -16.64 -10.48 -7.70
CA GLY A 103 -16.87 -11.42 -8.80
C GLY A 103 -15.54 -12.01 -9.26
N PRO A 104 -15.55 -13.00 -10.16
CA PRO A 104 -14.32 -13.62 -10.60
C PRO A 104 -13.43 -12.57 -11.29
N PRO A 105 -12.12 -12.55 -10.99
CA PRO A 105 -11.15 -11.66 -11.64
C PRO A 105 -10.98 -11.99 -13.13
N LEU A 106 -11.39 -13.19 -13.52
CA LEU A 106 -11.11 -13.85 -14.78
C LEU A 106 -12.44 -14.36 -15.33
N PHE A 107 -12.76 -13.99 -16.57
CA PHE A 107 -13.92 -14.46 -17.30
C PHE A 107 -13.48 -15.18 -18.56
N ASP A 108 -13.81 -16.46 -18.61
CA ASP A 108 -13.69 -17.29 -19.79
C ASP A 108 -15.04 -17.25 -20.52
N LEU A 109 -15.14 -16.52 -21.63
CA LEU A 109 -16.42 -16.42 -22.36
C LEU A 109 -16.75 -17.69 -23.13
N GLY A 110 -15.73 -18.46 -23.55
CA GLY A 110 -15.89 -19.75 -24.20
C GLY A 110 -16.57 -20.77 -23.28
N ALA A 111 -16.30 -20.72 -21.98
CA ALA A 111 -16.95 -21.56 -20.98
C ALA A 111 -18.47 -21.28 -20.83
N TYR A 112 -18.94 -20.10 -21.22
CA TYR A 112 -20.36 -19.74 -21.30
C TYR A 112 -20.94 -19.93 -22.71
N GLY A 113 -20.24 -20.69 -23.56
CA GLY A 113 -20.67 -21.07 -24.89
C GLY A 113 -21.43 -22.40 -24.93
N PRO A 114 -21.83 -22.85 -26.13
CA PRO A 114 -22.54 -24.11 -26.32
C PRO A 114 -21.72 -25.26 -25.73
N PRO A 115 -22.28 -26.08 -24.82
CA PRO A 115 -21.59 -27.29 -24.41
C PRO A 115 -21.48 -28.22 -25.63
N ALA A 116 -20.35 -28.91 -25.76
CA ALA A 116 -20.09 -29.85 -26.85
C ALA A 116 -21.15 -30.97 -26.96
N SER A 117 -21.94 -31.19 -25.91
CA SER A 117 -23.00 -32.19 -25.85
C SER A 117 -24.35 -31.74 -26.42
N GLU A 118 -24.61 -30.43 -26.59
CA GLU A 118 -25.92 -29.91 -27.02
C GLU A 118 -25.80 -28.69 -27.97
N PRO A 119 -25.13 -28.82 -29.12
CA PRO A 119 -24.94 -27.70 -30.06
C PRO A 119 -26.27 -27.18 -30.64
N ASP A 120 -27.18 -28.08 -31.00
CA ASP A 120 -28.42 -27.76 -31.73
C ASP A 120 -29.39 -26.84 -30.94
N LEU A 121 -29.38 -26.91 -29.61
CA LEU A 121 -30.22 -26.06 -28.75
C LEU A 121 -29.68 -24.62 -28.63
N TRP A 122 -28.42 -24.41 -28.99
CA TRP A 122 -27.71 -23.13 -28.91
C TRP A 122 -27.63 -22.38 -30.23
N GLU A 123 -27.74 -23.08 -31.37
CA GLU A 123 -27.60 -22.48 -32.70
C GLU A 123 -28.60 -21.36 -32.98
N ALA A 124 -29.82 -21.44 -32.43
CA ALA A 124 -30.85 -20.46 -32.72
C ALA A 124 -30.57 -19.05 -32.15
N ASN A 125 -29.93 -18.95 -30.97
CA ASN A 125 -29.62 -17.67 -30.30
C ASN A 125 -28.47 -17.81 -29.27
N PRO A 126 -27.23 -18.03 -29.72
CA PRO A 126 -26.09 -18.29 -28.83
C PRO A 126 -25.76 -17.09 -27.92
N TRP A 127 -25.92 -15.87 -28.46
CA TRP A 127 -25.71 -14.63 -27.71
C TRP A 127 -26.65 -14.51 -26.50
N GLN A 128 -27.97 -14.65 -26.69
CA GLN A 128 -28.94 -14.50 -25.60
C GLN A 128 -28.72 -15.54 -24.50
N ARG A 129 -28.35 -16.78 -24.87
CA ARG A 129 -28.04 -17.83 -23.88
C ARG A 129 -26.78 -17.52 -23.08
N MET A 130 -25.71 -17.06 -23.73
CA MET A 130 -24.48 -16.64 -23.03
C MET A 130 -24.79 -15.50 -22.04
N ILE A 131 -25.55 -14.49 -22.47
CA ILE A 131 -25.98 -13.39 -21.60
C ILE A 131 -26.82 -13.90 -20.41
N ALA A 132 -27.75 -14.82 -20.65
CA ALA A 132 -28.55 -15.42 -19.58
C ALA A 132 -27.68 -16.21 -18.58
N GLN A 133 -26.64 -16.91 -19.05
CA GLN A 133 -25.70 -17.63 -18.19
C GLN A 133 -24.77 -16.70 -17.40
N LEU A 134 -24.32 -15.61 -18.01
CA LEU A 134 -23.53 -14.57 -17.34
C LEU A 134 -24.35 -13.88 -16.23
N GLY A 135 -25.66 -13.72 -16.44
CA GLY A 135 -26.59 -13.14 -15.48
C GLY A 135 -26.11 -11.77 -15.01
N ARG A 136 -25.75 -11.65 -13.72
CA ARG A 136 -25.24 -10.39 -13.15
C ARG A 136 -23.94 -9.88 -13.78
N TYR A 137 -23.21 -10.74 -14.50
CA TYR A 137 -21.94 -10.40 -15.13
C TYR A 137 -22.06 -10.00 -16.60
N GLN A 138 -23.28 -9.94 -17.14
CA GLN A 138 -23.51 -9.64 -18.55
C GLN A 138 -22.91 -8.30 -18.99
N ASP A 139 -22.81 -7.31 -18.09
CA ASP A 139 -22.32 -5.97 -18.41
C ASP A 139 -20.86 -6.00 -18.90
N VAL A 140 -20.10 -7.04 -18.54
CA VAL A 140 -18.76 -7.27 -19.07
C VAL A 140 -18.78 -7.32 -20.59
N VAL A 141 -19.83 -7.84 -21.22
CA VAL A 141 -19.93 -8.00 -22.68
C VAL A 141 -20.88 -6.97 -23.31
N VAL A 142 -21.97 -6.60 -22.61
CA VAL A 142 -22.99 -5.68 -23.14
C VAL A 142 -22.50 -4.24 -23.15
N HIS A 143 -21.81 -3.81 -22.09
CA HIS A 143 -21.29 -2.44 -21.93
C HIS A 143 -19.84 -2.46 -21.39
N PRO A 144 -18.87 -2.98 -22.17
CA PRO A 144 -17.49 -3.13 -21.71
C PRO A 144 -16.80 -1.78 -21.53
N GLU A 145 -16.33 -1.49 -20.32
CA GLU A 145 -15.40 -0.39 -20.04
C GLU A 145 -13.95 -0.86 -20.24
N ILE A 146 -13.53 -0.88 -21.50
CA ILE A 146 -12.25 -1.45 -21.93
C ILE A 146 -11.07 -0.55 -21.52
N VAL A 147 -10.14 -1.12 -20.77
CA VAL A 147 -8.88 -0.47 -20.36
C VAL A 147 -7.72 -0.94 -21.23
N TRP A 148 -7.73 -2.20 -21.63
CA TRP A 148 -6.70 -2.81 -22.45
C TRP A 148 -7.27 -3.95 -23.29
N VAL A 149 -6.69 -4.19 -24.47
CA VAL A 149 -7.15 -5.19 -25.45
C VAL A 149 -5.96 -5.92 -26.06
N GLU A 150 -6.10 -7.23 -26.20
CA GLU A 150 -5.29 -8.09 -27.05
C GLU A 150 -6.09 -8.41 -28.31
N LYS A 151 -5.54 -8.02 -29.47
CA LYS A 151 -6.17 -8.31 -30.77
C LYS A 151 -5.66 -9.63 -31.31
N SER A 152 -6.54 -10.36 -32.00
CA SER A 152 -6.11 -11.48 -32.84
C SER A 152 -5.24 -10.95 -33.99
N PRO A 153 -4.16 -11.67 -34.38
CA PRO A 153 -3.38 -11.35 -35.57
C PRO A 153 -4.22 -11.37 -36.85
#